data_AF-A0A1R4GQT8-F1
#
_entry.id   AF-A0A1R4GQT8-F1
#
_cell.length_a   1.000
_cell.length_b   1.000
_cell.length_c   1.000
_cell.angle_alpha   90.00
_cell.angle_beta   90.00
_cell.angle_gamma   90.00
#
_symmetry.space_group_name_H-M   'P 1'
#
loop_
_entity.id
_entity.type
_entity.pdbx_description
1 polymer ?
#
loop_
_entity_poly.entity_id
_entity_poly.type
_entity_poly.pdbx_seq_one_letter_code
_entity_poly.pdbx_strand_id
1 'polypeptide(L)'
;MTEIARKSGFWSGVQLMLIAVFVGWCSYKGGSEIWRALETGLLRHGKGPDVALSDRPLVFWALNGFYGLSVLAGGGFAVFCLALAFQEMRKRGARR
;
A
#
# COMPACT_ATOMS: atom_id res chain seq x y z
N MET A 1 -2.26 36.91 -8.08
CA MET A 1 -2.25 35.94 -6.96
C MET A 1 -3.13 34.71 -7.17
N THR A 2 -3.94 34.63 -8.23
CA THR A 2 -4.86 33.51 -8.53
C THR A 2 -4.18 32.28 -9.16
N GLU A 3 -3.05 32.47 -9.86
CA GLU A 3 -2.33 31.36 -10.52
C GLU A 3 -1.62 30.41 -9.54
N ILE A 4 -1.06 30.95 -8.46
CA ILE A 4 -0.29 30.20 -7.47
C ILE A 4 -1.19 29.21 -6.71
N ALA A 5 -2.42 29.62 -6.38
CA ALA A 5 -3.41 28.77 -5.72
C ALA A 5 -3.90 27.62 -6.63
N ARG A 6 -4.08 27.88 -7.94
CA ARG A 6 -4.49 26.87 -8.91
C ARG A 6 -3.39 25.83 -9.15
N LYS A 7 -2.13 26.27 -9.18
CA LYS A 7 -0.95 25.41 -9.31
C LYS A 7 -0.76 24.55 -8.06
N SER A 8 -0.87 25.14 -6.87
CA SER A 8 -0.83 24.44 -5.57
C SER A 8 -1.84 23.28 -5.49
N GLY A 9 -3.10 23.54 -5.84
CA GLY A 9 -4.14 22.51 -5.79
C GLY A 9 -3.98 21.40 -6.83
N PHE A 10 -3.37 21.67 -7.97
CA PHE A 10 -3.07 20.64 -8.98
C PHE A 10 -1.87 19.78 -8.57
N TRP A 11 -0.82 20.40 -8.05
CA TRP A 11 0.37 19.71 -7.54
C TRP A 11 0.06 18.83 -6.34
N SER A 12 -0.84 19.26 -5.45
CA SER A 12 -1.31 18.44 -4.33
C SER A 12 -2.05 17.17 -4.79
N GLY A 13 -2.89 17.25 -5.83
CA GLY A 13 -3.56 16.08 -6.39
C GLY A 13 -2.61 15.10 -7.07
N VAL A 14 -1.60 15.60 -7.79
CA VAL A 14 -0.55 14.78 -8.40
C VAL A 14 0.31 14.10 -7.34
N GLN A 15 0.63 14.80 -6.24
CA GLN A 15 1.36 14.20 -5.10
C GLN A 15 0.56 13.06 -4.46
N LEU A 16 -0.75 13.23 -4.24
CA LEU A 16 -1.60 12.17 -3.69
C LEU A 16 -1.68 10.95 -4.62
N MET A 17 -1.73 11.15 -5.94
CA MET A 17 -1.65 10.05 -6.89
C MET A 17 -0.31 9.33 -6.85
N LEU A 18 0.81 10.05 -6.82
CA LEU A 18 2.14 9.45 -6.72
C LEU A 18 2.31 8.66 -5.42
N ILE A 19 1.84 9.20 -4.29
CA ILE A 19 1.84 8.51 -3.00
C ILE A 19 0.96 7.26 -3.07
N ALA A 20 -0.25 7.36 -3.62
CA ALA A 20 -1.15 6.21 -3.76
C ALA A 20 -0.55 5.10 -4.63
N VAL A 21 0.05 5.45 -5.78
CA VAL A 21 0.71 4.48 -6.67
C VAL A 21 1.92 3.84 -5.98
N PHE A 22 2.73 4.64 -5.28
CA PHE A 22 3.91 4.13 -4.57
C PHE A 22 3.53 3.21 -3.40
N VAL A 23 2.57 3.61 -2.57
CA VAL A 23 2.07 2.80 -1.45
C VAL A 23 1.37 1.53 -1.96
N GLY A 24 0.58 1.64 -3.04
CA GLY A 24 -0.04 0.50 -3.70
C GLY A 24 1.00 -0.48 -4.25
N TRP A 25 2.07 0.01 -4.88
CA TRP A 25 3.17 -0.81 -5.37
C TRP A 25 3.93 -1.52 -4.24
N CYS A 26 4.24 -0.81 -3.16
CA CYS A 26 4.87 -1.39 -1.97
C CYS A 26 3.97 -2.46 -1.33
N SER A 27 2.66 -2.22 -1.27
CA SER A 27 1.68 -3.19 -0.76
C SER A 27 1.60 -4.43 -1.65
N TYR A 28 1.60 -4.25 -2.98
CA TYR A 28 1.62 -5.35 -3.95
C TYR A 28 2.89 -6.21 -3.81
N LYS A 29 4.06 -5.57 -3.72
CA LYS A 29 5.33 -6.27 -3.48
C LYS A 29 5.29 -7.05 -2.16
N GLY A 30 4.81 -6.43 -1.08
CA GLY A 30 4.64 -7.10 0.21
C GLY A 30 3.71 -8.32 0.13
N GLY A 31 2.57 -8.17 -0.53
CA GLY A 31 1.63 -9.27 -0.77
C GLY A 31 2.22 -10.41 -1.61
N SER A 32 3.03 -10.08 -2.62
CA SER A 32 3.68 -11.10 -3.45
C SER A 32 4.72 -11.94 -2.68
N GLU A 33 5.45 -11.32 -1.74
CA GLU A 33 6.38 -12.03 -0.87
C GLU A 33 5.64 -12.91 0.15
N ILE A 34 4.51 -12.42 0.69
CA ILE A 34 3.63 -13.21 1.55
C ILE A 34 3.09 -14.43 0.81
N TRP A 35 2.62 -14.23 -0.44
CA TRP A 35 2.12 -15.32 -1.28
C TRP A 35 3.20 -16.36 -1.55
N ARG A 36 4.42 -15.93 -1.90
CA ARG A 36 5.57 -16.83 -2.05
C ARG A 36 5.91 -17.58 -0.76
N ALA A 37 5.82 -16.94 0.40
CA ALA A 37 6.03 -17.59 1.69
C ALA A 37 4.96 -18.65 1.98
N LEU A 38 3.71 -18.39 1.59
CA LEU A 38 2.59 -19.34 1.67
C LEU A 38 2.79 -20.53 0.73
N GLU A 39 3.20 -20.28 -0.52
CA GLU A 39 3.40 -21.31 -1.55
C GLU A 39 4.59 -22.23 -1.21
N THR A 40 5.66 -21.68 -0.63
CA THR A 40 6.86 -22.45 -0.26
C THR A 40 6.79 -23.02 1.17
N GLY A 41 5.83 -22.59 1.99
CA GLY A 41 5.77 -22.94 3.42
C GLY A 41 6.96 -22.42 4.23
N LEU A 42 7.73 -21.46 3.67
CA LEU A 42 8.99 -20.96 4.21
C LEU A 42 8.97 -19.42 4.20
N LEU A 43 8.97 -18.83 5.39
CA LEU A 43 9.22 -17.40 5.57
C LEU A 43 10.73 -17.17 5.52
N ARG A 44 11.26 -16.87 4.32
CA ARG A 44 12.66 -16.49 4.17
C ARG A 44 12.87 -15.08 4.67
N HIS A 45 13.58 -14.94 5.78
CA HIS A 45 14.00 -13.64 6.28
C HIS A 45 15.42 -13.38 5.80
N GLY A 46 15.61 -12.41 4.91
CA GLY A 46 16.95 -12.04 4.39
C GLY A 46 17.97 -11.58 5.45
N LYS A 47 17.58 -11.49 6.73
CA LYS A 47 18.44 -11.12 7.88
C LYS A 47 18.23 -11.97 9.15
N GLY A 48 17.46 -13.07 9.10
CA GLY A 48 17.17 -13.90 10.28
C GLY A 48 17.00 -15.39 9.94
N PRO A 49 16.95 -16.29 10.95
CA PRO A 49 16.76 -17.71 10.70
C PRO A 49 15.43 -17.93 9.96
N ASP A 50 15.49 -18.66 8.86
CA ASP A 50 14.33 -18.99 8.05
C ASP A 50 13.29 -19.71 8.92
N VAL A 51 12.05 -19.22 8.91
CA VAL A 51 10.97 -19.81 9.70
C VAL A 51 10.17 -20.73 8.80
N ALA A 52 10.41 -22.04 8.94
CA ALA A 52 9.62 -23.07 8.28
C ALA A 52 8.28 -23.27 9.00
N LEU A 53 7.21 -23.44 8.23
CA LEU A 53 5.89 -23.83 8.74
C LEU A 53 5.98 -25.12 9.58
N SER A 54 6.89 -26.02 9.24
CA SER A 54 7.12 -27.30 9.92
C SER A 54 7.72 -27.13 11.33
N ASP A 55 8.54 -26.11 11.55
CA ASP A 55 9.22 -25.91 12.85
C ASP A 55 8.37 -25.08 13.81
N ARG A 56 7.74 -24.00 13.33
CA ARG A 56 6.99 -23.06 14.17
C ARG A 56 5.70 -22.58 13.49
N PRO A 57 4.66 -23.42 13.42
CA PRO A 57 3.42 -23.11 12.68
C PRO A 57 2.68 -21.89 13.25
N LEU A 58 2.62 -21.76 14.58
CA LEU A 58 1.95 -20.62 15.23
C LEU A 58 2.64 -19.28 14.90
N VAL A 59 3.97 -19.29 14.88
CA VAL A 59 4.79 -18.11 14.57
C VAL A 59 4.67 -17.76 13.10
N PHE A 60 4.72 -18.76 12.20
CA PHE A 60 4.50 -18.56 10.77
C PHE A 60 3.14 -17.88 10.49
N TRP A 61 2.05 -18.39 11.07
CA TRP A 61 0.72 -17.82 10.90
C TRP A 61 0.58 -16.42 11.52
N ALA A 62 1.17 -16.19 12.70
CA ALA A 62 1.15 -14.87 13.34
C ALA A 62 1.88 -13.81 12.50
N LEU A 63 3.09 -14.12 11.99
CA LEU A 63 3.84 -13.22 11.12
C LEU A 63 3.12 -13.00 9.79
N ASN A 64 2.62 -14.05 9.17
CA ASN A 64 1.90 -13.96 7.91
C ASN A 64 0.61 -13.11 8.06
N GLY A 65 -0.16 -13.33 9.13
CA GLY A 65 -1.32 -12.52 9.47
C GLY A 65 -0.96 -11.05 9.72
N PHE A 66 0.11 -10.78 10.48
CA PHE A 66 0.58 -9.41 10.74
C PHE A 66 1.02 -8.70 9.46
N TYR A 67 1.83 -9.35 8.62
CA TYR A 67 2.26 -8.80 7.35
C TYR A 67 1.09 -8.60 6.39
N GLY A 68 0.15 -9.55 6.33
CA GLY A 68 -1.07 -9.44 5.53
C GLY A 68 -1.94 -8.27 5.93
N LEU A 69 -2.16 -8.07 7.24
CA LEU A 69 -2.87 -6.91 7.79
C LEU A 69 -2.18 -5.59 7.46
N SER A 70 -0.85 -5.55 7.54
CA SER A 70 -0.06 -4.38 7.19
C SER A 70 -0.18 -4.03 5.69
N VAL A 71 -0.14 -5.03 4.82
CA VAL A 71 -0.37 -4.86 3.38
C VAL A 71 -1.78 -4.38 3.08
N LEU A 72 -2.79 -4.92 3.76
CA LEU A 72 -4.19 -4.47 3.60
C LEU A 72 -4.38 -3.03 4.10
N ALA A 73 -3.77 -2.67 5.23
CA ALA A 73 -3.81 -1.30 5.74
C ALA A 73 -3.13 -0.31 4.77
N GLY A 74 -1.95 -0.68 4.24
CA GLY A 74 -1.24 0.10 3.23
C GLY A 74 -2.04 0.25 1.93
N GLY A 75 -2.60 -0.85 1.41
CA GLY A 75 -3.47 -0.84 0.24
C GLY A 75 -4.74 0.00 0.46
N GLY A 76 -5.37 -0.12 1.62
CA GLY A 76 -6.52 0.70 2.01
C GLY A 76 -6.20 2.19 2.05
N PHE A 77 -5.02 2.55 2.57
CA PHE A 77 -4.55 3.93 2.58
C PHE A 77 -4.29 4.47 1.16
N ALA A 78 -3.70 3.65 0.27
CA ALA A 78 -3.50 4.02 -1.12
C ALA A 78 -4.84 4.29 -1.85
N VAL A 79 -5.83 3.41 -1.64
CA VAL A 79 -7.18 3.58 -2.19
C VAL A 79 -7.85 4.84 -1.63
N PHE A 80 -7.65 5.13 -0.34
CA PHE A 80 -8.18 6.33 0.29
C PHE A 80 -7.58 7.62 -0.31
N CYS A 81 -6.26 7.67 -0.51
CA CYS A 81 -5.61 8.78 -1.21
C CYS A 81 -6.12 8.95 -2.65
N LEU A 82 -6.32 7.85 -3.36
CA LEU A 82 -6.89 7.87 -4.72
C LEU A 82 -8.32 8.42 -4.71
N ALA A 83 -9.15 7.99 -3.76
CA ALA A 83 -10.51 8.47 -3.61
C ALA A 83 -10.57 9.97 -3.32
N LEU A 84 -9.68 10.49 -2.46
CA LEU A 84 -9.56 11.93 -2.20
C LEU A 84 -9.17 12.71 -3.46
N ALA A 85 -8.20 12.20 -4.23
CA ALA A 85 -7.82 12.79 -5.50
C ALA A 85 -8.99 12.82 -6.50
N PHE A 86 -9.79 11.75 -6.58
CA PHE A 86 -10.99 11.72 -7.43
C PHE A 86 -12.06 12.72 -6.98
N GLN A 87 -12.31 12.83 -5.66
CA GLN A 87 -13.28 13.79 -5.11
C GLN A 87 -12.87 15.23 -5.41
N GLU A 88 -11.57 15.54 -5.32
CA GLU A 88 -11.04 16.86 -5.63
C GLU A 88 -11.22 17.20 -7.13
N MET A 89 -11.00 16.24 -8.02
CA MET A 89 -11.25 16.41 -9.46
C MET A 89 -12.74 16.57 -9.77
N ARG A 90 -13.61 15.78 -9.11
CA ARG A 90 -15.07 15.89 -9.27
C ARG A 90 -15.61 17.25 -8.83
N LYS A 91 -15.14 17.77 -7.69
CA LYS A 91 -15.50 19.11 -7.20
C LYS A 91 -15.06 20.23 -8.16
N ARG A 92 -13.91 20.06 -8.82
CA ARG A 92 -13.43 21.02 -9.85
C ARG A 92 -14.21 20.94 -11.15
N GLY A 93 -14.67 19.74 -11.53
CA GLY A 93 -15.54 19.54 -12.69
C GLY A 93 -16.93 20.17 -12.50
N ALA A 94 -17.48 20.16 -11.29
CA ALA A 94 -18.78 20.76 -10.97
C ALA A 94 -18.78 22.30 -10.81
N ARG A 95 -17.60 22.95 -10.86
CA ARG A 95 -17.45 24.42 -10.83
C ARG A 95 -17.16 25.05 -12.20
N ARG A 96 -17.21 24.26 -13.28
CA ARG A 96 -17.24 24.75 -14.66
C ARG A 96 -18.67 24.72 -15.17
#